data_AF-A0A3D5BEK1-F1
#
_entry.id   AF-A0A3D5BEK1-F1
#
_cell.length_a   1.000
_cell.length_b   1.000
_cell.length_c   1.000
_cell.angle_alpha   90.00
_cell.angle_beta   90.00
_cell.angle_gamma   90.00
#
_symmetry.space_group_name_H-M   'P 1'
#
loop_
_entity.id
_entity.type
_entity.pdbx_description
1 polymer ?
#
loop_
_entity_poly.entity_id
_entity_poly.type
_entity_poly.pdbx_seq_one_letter_code
_entity_poly.pdbx_strand_id
1 'polypeptide(L)'
;MTELREKILDLKTHLQSVIVGQDDLIKKMLITLLSSGHALLEGAPGLAKTKAIKTLADSVSADFSRIQFTPDLLPSDITGSDIYLASTGSFDFKKGPVFANFVLADEINRAPAKVQSALLEAMAENQVTVGGKEYKLPDLFMVMATQNPIEHEGTYNLPEAQLDRFLLYIKIDQPDGETEKKILSLVRAEDIEKTELTKKETYQKITIDEIKAAKKEVLKIHTSEA
;
A
#
# COMPACT_ATOMS: atom_id res chain seq x y z
N MET A 1 -3.01 -25.47 -6.52
CA MET A 1 -4.40 -25.08 -6.18
C MET A 1 -4.71 -25.12 -4.68
N THR A 2 -4.45 -26.20 -3.90
CA THR A 2 -4.83 -26.20 -2.46
C THR A 2 -3.85 -25.45 -1.56
N GLU A 3 -2.53 -25.67 -1.71
CA GLU A 3 -1.52 -25.14 -0.78
C GLU A 3 -1.38 -23.60 -0.81
N LEU A 4 -1.29 -22.99 -2.01
CA LEU A 4 -1.22 -21.52 -2.13
C LEU A 4 -2.49 -20.84 -1.65
N ARG A 5 -3.65 -21.46 -1.90
CA ARG A 5 -4.93 -20.95 -1.40
C ARG A 5 -4.97 -20.97 0.13
N GLU A 6 -4.50 -22.05 0.76
CA GLU A 6 -4.40 -22.15 2.21
C GLU A 6 -3.49 -21.05 2.77
N LYS A 7 -2.30 -20.84 2.19
CA LYS A 7 -1.39 -19.75 2.59
C LYS A 7 -2.04 -18.35 2.50
N ILE A 8 -2.87 -18.11 1.48
CA ILE A 8 -3.61 -16.84 1.35
C ILE A 8 -4.75 -16.72 2.39
N LEU A 9 -5.40 -17.83 2.74
CA LEU A 9 -6.41 -17.86 3.81
C LEU A 9 -5.79 -17.66 5.18
N ASP A 10 -4.59 -18.21 5.41
CA ASP A 10 -3.81 -18.00 6.63
C ASP A 10 -3.36 -16.54 6.73
N LEU A 11 -2.88 -15.95 5.62
CA LEU A 11 -2.59 -14.52 5.53
C LEU A 11 -3.80 -13.67 5.91
N LYS A 12 -4.97 -13.98 5.34
CA LYS A 12 -6.20 -13.28 5.67
C LYS A 12 -6.53 -13.37 7.17
N THR A 13 -6.43 -14.57 7.75
CA THR A 13 -6.70 -14.83 9.16
C THR A 13 -5.73 -14.04 10.06
N HIS A 14 -4.45 -13.99 9.68
CA HIS A 14 -3.45 -13.19 10.37
C HIS A 14 -3.75 -11.69 10.31
N LEU A 15 -4.15 -11.17 9.14
CA LEU A 15 -4.53 -9.76 9.02
C LEU A 15 -5.76 -9.43 9.87
N GLN A 16 -6.74 -10.34 9.95
CA GLN A 16 -7.95 -10.15 10.76
C GLN A 16 -7.68 -10.15 12.27
N SER A 17 -6.63 -10.85 12.73
CA SER A 17 -6.24 -10.82 14.15
C SER A 17 -5.56 -9.51 14.55
N VAL A 18 -4.91 -8.82 13.60
CA VAL A 18 -4.20 -7.55 13.84
C VAL A 18 -5.07 -6.32 13.56
N ILE A 19 -5.96 -6.41 12.56
CA ILE A 19 -6.79 -5.30 12.07
C ILE A 19 -8.26 -5.60 12.41
N VAL A 20 -8.71 -5.13 13.56
CA VAL A 20 -10.07 -5.41 14.05
C VAL A 20 -11.12 -4.54 13.36
N GLY A 21 -12.24 -5.16 13.01
CA GLY A 21 -13.43 -4.48 12.51
C GLY A 21 -13.36 -4.04 11.05
N GLN A 22 -12.36 -4.49 10.30
CA GLN A 22 -12.17 -4.09 8.89
C GLN A 22 -12.04 -5.28 7.95
N ASP A 23 -12.92 -6.27 8.10
CA ASP A 23 -12.93 -7.49 7.27
C ASP A 23 -13.07 -7.18 5.77
N ASP A 24 -13.87 -6.18 5.42
CA ASP A 24 -14.08 -5.77 4.04
C ASP A 24 -12.82 -5.11 3.44
N LEU A 25 -12.13 -4.26 4.20
CA LEU A 25 -10.84 -3.69 3.79
C LEU A 25 -9.83 -4.80 3.52
N ILE A 26 -9.67 -5.76 4.45
CA ILE A 26 -8.72 -6.86 4.30
C ILE A 26 -9.02 -7.68 3.04
N LYS A 27 -10.29 -8.01 2.80
CA LYS A 27 -10.69 -8.72 1.57
C LYS A 27 -10.30 -7.93 0.31
N LYS A 28 -10.63 -6.64 0.26
CA LYS A 28 -10.33 -5.78 -0.89
C LYS A 28 -8.82 -5.57 -1.09
N MET A 29 -8.04 -5.49 -0.01
CA MET A 29 -6.58 -5.46 -0.06
C MET A 29 -6.01 -6.74 -0.70
N LEU A 30 -6.49 -7.92 -0.28
CA LEU A 30 -6.05 -9.19 -0.85
C LEU A 30 -6.47 -9.34 -2.31
N ILE A 31 -7.68 -8.91 -2.68
CA ILE A 31 -8.12 -8.86 -4.08
C ILE A 31 -7.19 -7.98 -4.90
N THR A 32 -6.91 -6.76 -4.41
CA THR A 32 -6.03 -5.82 -5.10
C THR A 32 -4.62 -6.38 -5.27
N LEU A 33 -4.09 -7.01 -4.22
CA LEU A 33 -2.79 -7.69 -4.25
C LEU A 33 -2.76 -8.79 -5.30
N LEU A 34 -3.74 -9.70 -5.32
CA LEU A 34 -3.78 -10.85 -6.23
C LEU A 34 -4.11 -10.48 -7.67
N SER A 35 -4.76 -9.33 -7.90
CA SER A 35 -5.07 -8.80 -9.23
C SER A 35 -3.97 -7.89 -9.78
N SER A 36 -2.86 -7.68 -9.05
CA SER A 36 -1.80 -6.72 -9.42
C SER A 36 -2.32 -5.30 -9.64
N GLY A 37 -3.33 -4.90 -8.88
CA GLY A 37 -3.91 -3.56 -8.94
C GLY A 37 -3.36 -2.63 -7.86
N HIS A 38 -3.90 -1.42 -7.87
CA HIS A 38 -3.72 -0.41 -6.83
C HIS A 38 -5.08 -0.05 -6.23
N ALA A 39 -5.09 0.46 -4.99
CA ALA A 39 -6.33 0.84 -4.33
C ALA A 39 -6.28 2.29 -3.81
N LEU A 40 -7.42 2.96 -3.88
CA LEU A 40 -7.65 4.29 -3.32
C LEU A 40 -8.58 4.17 -2.11
N LEU A 41 -8.15 4.67 -0.95
CA LEU A 41 -8.82 4.52 0.33
C LEU A 41 -9.35 5.86 0.82
N GLU A 42 -10.66 6.03 0.79
CA GLU A 42 -11.34 7.17 1.40
C GLU A 42 -11.82 6.81 2.81
N GLY A 43 -11.65 7.73 3.76
CA GLY A 43 -12.16 7.55 5.13
C GLY A 43 -11.44 8.46 6.11
N ALA A 44 -11.98 8.61 7.30
CA ALA A 44 -11.43 9.50 8.33
C ALA A 44 -9.99 9.11 8.74
N PRO A 45 -9.20 10.08 9.24
CA PRO A 45 -7.93 9.78 9.87
C PRO A 45 -8.12 8.88 11.10
N GLY A 46 -7.13 8.04 11.39
CA GLY A 46 -7.15 7.16 12.57
C GLY A 46 -7.82 5.80 12.36
N LEU A 47 -8.39 5.50 11.20
CA LEU A 47 -9.03 4.21 10.87
C LEU A 47 -8.03 3.08 10.55
N ALA A 48 -6.88 3.02 11.23
CA ALA A 48 -5.87 1.96 11.09
C ALA A 48 -5.38 1.64 9.66
N LYS A 49 -5.62 2.49 8.65
CA LYS A 49 -5.25 2.26 7.24
C LYS A 49 -3.75 2.00 7.07
N THR A 50 -2.92 2.82 7.72
CA THR A 50 -1.46 2.66 7.75
C THR A 50 -1.05 1.34 8.38
N LYS A 51 -1.70 0.94 9.48
CA LYS A 51 -1.44 -0.34 10.17
C LYS A 51 -1.81 -1.50 9.25
N ALA A 52 -2.91 -1.42 8.53
CA ALA A 52 -3.35 -2.49 7.62
C ALA A 52 -2.31 -2.79 6.53
N ILE A 53 -1.85 -1.74 5.83
CA ILE A 53 -0.90 -1.87 4.71
C ILE A 53 0.47 -2.34 5.21
N LYS A 54 0.93 -1.77 6.32
CA LYS A 54 2.20 -2.18 6.94
C LYS A 54 2.15 -3.66 7.36
N THR A 55 1.06 -4.08 7.99
CA THR A 55 0.87 -5.49 8.41
C THR A 55 0.88 -6.42 7.18
N LEU A 56 0.24 -6.01 6.08
CA LEU A 56 0.28 -6.79 4.83
C LEU A 56 1.71 -6.92 4.29
N ALA A 57 2.45 -5.82 4.18
CA ALA A 57 3.83 -5.84 3.70
C ALA A 57 4.74 -6.71 4.60
N ASP A 58 4.62 -6.55 5.92
CA ASP A 58 5.35 -7.32 6.91
C ASP A 58 5.04 -8.83 6.81
N SER A 59 3.80 -9.18 6.48
CA SER A 59 3.34 -10.57 6.30
C SER A 59 3.83 -11.22 4.99
N VAL A 60 4.20 -10.42 4.00
CA VAL A 60 4.67 -10.85 2.66
C VAL A 60 6.21 -10.80 2.53
N SER A 61 6.93 -10.45 3.60
CA SER A 61 8.39 -10.24 3.60
C SER A 61 8.84 -9.27 2.49
N ALA A 62 8.10 -8.19 2.31
CA ALA A 62 8.28 -7.27 1.20
C ALA A 62 8.62 -5.86 1.70
N ASP A 63 9.31 -5.09 0.87
CA ASP A 63 9.68 -3.72 1.22
C ASP A 63 8.43 -2.83 1.32
N PHE A 64 8.38 -2.05 2.39
CA PHE A 64 7.31 -1.08 2.64
C PHE A 64 7.87 0.34 2.62
N SER A 65 7.14 1.24 1.96
CA SER A 65 7.44 2.67 1.95
C SER A 65 6.17 3.47 2.19
N ARG A 66 6.30 4.54 2.97
CA ARG A 66 5.23 5.51 3.21
C ARG A 66 5.65 6.85 2.66
N ILE A 67 4.81 7.42 1.81
CA ILE A 67 4.95 8.76 1.23
C ILE A 67 3.80 9.59 1.79
N GLN A 68 4.12 10.61 2.56
CA GLN A 68 3.14 11.60 2.98
C GLN A 68 3.06 12.67 1.89
N PHE A 69 1.88 12.84 1.30
CA PHE A 69 1.67 13.89 0.31
C PHE A 69 1.45 15.22 1.03
N THR A 70 2.24 16.21 0.63
CA THR A 70 2.19 17.57 1.15
C THR A 70 2.22 18.57 -0.01
N PRO A 71 1.76 19.82 0.20
CA PRO A 71 1.71 20.82 -0.87
C PRO A 71 3.09 21.17 -1.49
N ASP A 72 4.16 20.97 -0.73
CA ASP A 72 5.55 21.27 -1.08
C ASP A 72 6.31 20.07 -1.68
N LEU A 73 5.70 18.87 -1.69
CA LEU A 73 6.33 17.67 -2.20
C LEU A 73 6.66 17.84 -3.70
N LEU A 74 7.84 17.40 -4.13
CA LEU A 74 8.24 17.41 -5.53
C LEU A 74 8.07 16.03 -6.17
N PRO A 75 7.88 15.94 -7.50
CA PRO A 75 7.88 14.66 -8.21
C PRO A 75 9.13 13.80 -7.92
N SER A 76 10.30 14.44 -7.83
CA SER A 76 11.57 13.77 -7.52
C SER A 76 11.63 13.17 -6.12
N ASP A 77 10.81 13.64 -5.17
CA ASP A 77 10.74 13.06 -3.83
C ASP A 77 9.99 11.72 -3.83
N ILE A 78 9.24 11.42 -4.90
CA ILE A 78 8.54 10.14 -5.12
C ILE A 78 9.39 9.23 -5.99
N THR A 79 9.82 9.75 -7.15
CA THR A 79 10.51 9.00 -8.20
C THR A 79 12.00 8.83 -7.93
N GLY A 80 12.61 9.67 -7.10
CA GLY A 80 14.06 9.72 -6.92
C GLY A 80 14.72 10.77 -7.81
N SER A 81 16.02 10.95 -7.60
CA SER A 81 16.81 11.96 -8.31
C SER A 81 18.28 11.55 -8.42
N ASP A 82 18.95 12.13 -9.41
CA ASP A 82 20.40 12.00 -9.55
C ASP A 82 21.10 12.88 -8.51
N ILE A 83 22.00 12.27 -7.75
CA ILE A 83 22.80 12.95 -6.72
C ILE A 83 24.24 13.01 -7.19
N TYR A 84 24.85 14.19 -7.08
CA TYR A 84 26.26 14.38 -7.39
C TYR A 84 27.14 13.85 -6.26
N LEU A 85 27.98 12.86 -6.57
CA LEU A 85 28.99 12.32 -5.67
C LEU A 85 30.33 13.01 -5.93
N ALA A 86 30.71 13.93 -5.04
CA ALA A 86 31.97 14.66 -5.17
C ALA A 86 33.21 13.76 -5.12
N SER A 87 33.12 12.59 -4.49
CA SER A 87 34.21 11.61 -4.40
C SER A 87 34.57 10.97 -5.75
N THR A 88 33.58 10.79 -6.63
CA THR A 88 33.75 10.15 -7.95
C THR A 88 33.59 11.13 -9.10
N GLY A 89 33.12 12.35 -8.84
CA GLY A 89 32.78 13.33 -9.87
C GLY A 89 31.61 12.90 -10.76
N SER A 90 30.77 11.97 -10.29
CA SER A 90 29.68 11.37 -11.07
C SER A 90 28.31 11.64 -10.46
N PHE A 91 27.28 11.56 -11.30
CA PHE A 91 25.89 11.53 -10.86
C PHE A 91 25.47 10.07 -10.65
N ASP A 92 24.91 9.77 -9.47
CA ASP A 92 24.35 8.45 -9.15
C ASP A 92 22.86 8.59 -8.80
N PHE A 93 22.06 7.65 -9.30
CA PHE A 93 20.62 7.72 -9.16
C PHE A 93 20.21 7.19 -7.78
N LYS A 94 19.67 8.07 -6.94
CA LYS A 94 19.04 7.66 -5.68
C LYS A 94 17.57 7.36 -5.91
N LYS A 95 17.24 6.07 -5.83
CA LYS A 95 15.86 5.57 -5.88
C LYS A 95 14.97 6.29 -4.87
N GLY A 96 13.82 6.75 -5.34
CA GLY A 96 12.79 7.32 -4.49
C GLY A 96 12.00 6.25 -3.71
N PRO A 97 11.10 6.69 -2.83
CA PRO A 97 10.27 5.81 -2.01
C PRO A 97 9.31 4.92 -2.83
N VAL A 98 9.05 5.23 -4.11
CA VAL A 98 8.18 4.42 -4.97
C VAL A 98 8.77 3.05 -5.34
N PHE A 99 10.08 2.84 -5.14
CA PHE A 99 10.76 1.58 -5.47
C PHE A 99 10.56 0.44 -4.44
N ALA A 100 9.69 0.62 -3.44
CA ALA A 100 9.29 -0.44 -2.52
C ALA A 100 8.20 -1.34 -3.13
N ASN A 101 7.99 -2.53 -2.55
CA ASN A 101 6.93 -3.43 -3.00
C ASN A 101 5.53 -2.91 -2.66
N PHE A 102 5.39 -2.37 -1.45
CA PHE A 102 4.16 -1.78 -0.95
C PHE A 102 4.39 -0.30 -0.67
N VAL A 103 3.66 0.56 -1.38
CA VAL A 103 3.74 2.01 -1.20
C VAL A 103 2.42 2.52 -0.65
N LEU A 104 2.46 3.10 0.55
CA LEU A 104 1.36 3.90 1.10
C LEU A 104 1.55 5.35 0.68
N ALA A 105 0.65 5.86 -0.17
CA ALA A 105 0.59 7.26 -0.55
C ALA A 105 -0.48 7.97 0.29
N ASP A 106 -0.07 8.52 1.42
CA ASP A 106 -0.98 9.12 2.40
C ASP A 106 -1.41 10.52 1.95
N GLU A 107 -2.72 10.77 1.94
CA GLU A 107 -3.35 12.05 1.61
C GLU A 107 -2.97 12.57 0.22
N ILE A 108 -3.08 11.70 -0.80
CA ILE A 108 -2.66 12.00 -2.18
C ILE A 108 -3.28 13.31 -2.73
N ASN A 109 -4.47 13.67 -2.24
CA ASN A 109 -5.16 14.91 -2.59
C ASN A 109 -4.55 16.17 -1.98
N ARG A 110 -3.52 16.11 -1.12
CA ARG A 110 -2.84 17.30 -0.57
C ARG A 110 -1.68 17.82 -1.43
N ALA A 111 -1.18 17.02 -2.36
CA ALA A 111 -0.13 17.46 -3.27
C ALA A 111 -0.69 17.97 -4.61
N PRO A 112 0.02 18.88 -5.30
CA PRO A 112 -0.38 19.36 -6.62
C PRO A 112 -0.49 18.23 -7.66
N ALA A 113 -1.30 18.46 -8.70
CA ALA A 113 -1.54 17.48 -9.77
C ALA A 113 -0.26 16.93 -10.44
N LYS A 114 0.81 17.73 -10.52
CA LYS A 114 2.11 17.28 -11.08
C LYS A 114 2.76 16.17 -10.25
N VAL A 115 2.62 16.25 -8.92
CA VAL A 115 3.18 15.29 -7.97
C VAL A 115 2.34 14.01 -7.98
N GLN A 116 1.02 14.16 -7.98
CA GLN A 116 0.08 13.05 -8.16
C GLN A 116 0.38 12.28 -9.45
N SER A 117 0.58 13.00 -10.56
CA SER A 117 0.88 12.41 -11.87
C SER A 117 2.15 11.56 -11.84
N ALA A 118 3.19 11.96 -11.10
CA ALA A 118 4.43 11.19 -11.00
C ALA A 118 4.22 9.80 -10.36
N LEU A 119 3.38 9.72 -9.31
CA LEU A 119 3.00 8.43 -8.73
C LEU A 119 2.12 7.61 -9.68
N LEU A 120 1.14 8.25 -10.33
CA LEU A 120 0.21 7.58 -11.23
C LEU A 120 0.88 7.07 -12.51
N GLU A 121 1.90 7.76 -13.00
CA GLU A 121 2.74 7.30 -14.12
C GLU A 121 3.53 6.05 -13.70
N ALA A 122 4.14 6.06 -12.51
CA ALA A 122 4.83 4.90 -11.96
C ALA A 122 3.89 3.68 -11.81
N MET A 123 2.63 3.91 -11.41
CA MET A 123 1.59 2.87 -11.34
C MET A 123 1.21 2.31 -12.72
N ALA A 124 1.02 3.18 -13.71
CA ALA A 124 0.60 2.77 -15.04
C ALA A 124 1.71 2.01 -15.79
N GLU A 125 2.94 2.51 -15.73
CA GLU A 125 4.05 2.02 -16.54
C GLU A 125 4.90 0.97 -15.81
N ASN A 126 4.71 0.77 -14.50
CA ASN A 126 5.56 -0.08 -13.64
C ASN A 126 7.06 0.26 -13.75
N GLN A 127 7.38 1.50 -14.11
CA GLN A 127 8.72 2.03 -14.22
C GLN A 127 8.71 3.54 -13.96
N VAL A 128 9.88 4.10 -13.77
CA VAL A 128 10.10 5.53 -13.56
C VAL A 128 11.17 6.00 -14.54
N THR A 129 10.95 7.14 -15.18
CA THR A 129 11.94 7.76 -16.08
C THR A 129 12.53 9.00 -15.42
N VAL A 130 13.84 9.00 -15.18
CA VAL A 130 14.58 10.15 -14.62
C VAL A 130 15.81 10.41 -15.46
N GLY A 131 16.01 11.66 -15.88
CA GLY A 131 17.18 12.06 -16.69
C GLY A 131 17.28 11.33 -18.03
N GLY A 132 16.16 10.87 -18.59
CA GLY A 132 16.12 10.08 -19.83
C GLY A 132 16.50 8.60 -19.66
N LYS A 133 16.67 8.12 -18.43
CA LYS A 133 16.90 6.69 -18.12
C LYS A 133 15.68 6.08 -17.45
N GLU A 134 15.37 4.86 -17.85
CA GLU A 134 14.27 4.07 -17.29
C GLU A 134 14.76 3.21 -16.13
N TYR A 135 13.99 3.21 -15.04
CA TYR A 135 14.24 2.41 -13.85
C TYR A 135 12.98 1.59 -13.53
N LYS A 136 13.10 0.27 -13.62
CA LYS A 136 11.97 -0.64 -13.35
C LYS A 136 11.62 -0.69 -11.87
N LEU A 137 10.32 -0.72 -11.58
CA LEU A 137 9.80 -0.98 -10.24
C LEU A 137 9.87 -2.49 -9.93
N PRO A 138 9.74 -2.89 -8.66
CA PRO A 138 9.71 -4.30 -8.29
C PRO A 138 8.54 -5.05 -8.95
N ASP A 139 8.76 -6.31 -9.34
CA ASP A 139 7.71 -7.16 -9.94
C ASP A 139 6.42 -7.27 -9.08
N LEU A 140 6.58 -7.22 -7.75
CA LEU A 140 5.48 -7.03 -6.82
C LEU A 140 5.47 -5.56 -6.43
N PHE A 141 4.60 -4.79 -7.06
CA PHE A 141 4.39 -3.38 -6.79
C PHE A 141 2.90 -3.12 -6.56
N MET A 142 2.57 -2.60 -5.38
CA MET A 142 1.21 -2.27 -4.99
C MET A 142 1.22 -0.89 -4.32
N VAL A 143 0.31 -0.04 -4.78
CA VAL A 143 0.12 1.31 -4.23
C VAL A 143 -1.24 1.33 -3.55
N MET A 144 -1.25 1.80 -2.32
CA MET A 144 -2.47 2.10 -1.59
C MET A 144 -2.45 3.58 -1.24
N ALA A 145 -3.23 4.36 -1.96
CA ALA A 145 -3.34 5.79 -1.76
C ALA A 145 -4.49 6.09 -0.80
N THR A 146 -4.36 7.09 0.07
CA THR A 146 -5.46 7.57 0.92
C THR A 146 -5.88 8.96 0.49
N GLN A 147 -7.17 9.26 0.68
CA GLN A 147 -7.72 10.60 0.51
C GLN A 147 -8.55 10.98 1.72
N ASN A 148 -8.44 12.25 2.11
CA ASN A 148 -9.28 12.83 3.15
C ASN A 148 -10.42 13.64 2.49
N PRO A 149 -11.69 13.25 2.68
CA PRO A 149 -12.81 13.91 2.01
C PRO A 149 -13.21 15.27 2.63
N ILE A 150 -12.73 15.62 3.83
CA ILE A 150 -13.20 16.79 4.61
C ILE A 150 -12.09 17.83 4.88
N GLU A 151 -11.06 17.90 4.04
CA GLU A 151 -10.06 18.98 4.16
C GLU A 151 -10.48 20.23 3.39
N HIS A 152 -10.70 21.33 4.14
CA HIS A 152 -11.24 22.60 3.63
C HIS A 152 -10.19 23.53 2.99
N GLU A 153 -8.90 23.25 3.10
CA GLU A 153 -7.83 24.05 2.47
C GLU A 153 -6.83 23.15 1.72
N GLY A 154 -6.46 23.56 0.50
CA GLY A 154 -5.30 22.98 -0.21
C GLY A 154 -5.50 21.58 -0.79
N THR A 155 -6.74 21.13 -1.01
CA THR A 155 -7.01 19.83 -1.62
C THR A 155 -7.12 19.90 -3.16
N TYR A 156 -6.41 19.01 -3.83
CA TYR A 156 -6.40 18.76 -5.26
C TYR A 156 -7.05 17.41 -5.52
N ASN A 157 -8.35 17.42 -5.83
CA ASN A 157 -9.08 16.20 -6.15
C ASN A 157 -8.49 15.52 -7.38
N LEU A 158 -8.39 14.18 -7.33
CA LEU A 158 -8.02 13.39 -8.50
C LEU A 158 -9.14 13.50 -9.54
N PRO A 159 -8.84 13.94 -10.78
CA PRO A 159 -9.78 13.83 -11.89
C PRO A 159 -10.24 12.39 -12.11
N GLU A 160 -11.43 12.19 -12.66
CA GLU A 160 -12.00 10.87 -12.92
C GLU A 160 -11.06 9.96 -13.75
N ALA A 161 -10.41 10.54 -14.76
CA ALA A 161 -9.41 9.84 -15.57
C ALA A 161 -8.18 9.35 -14.76
N GLN A 162 -7.88 9.96 -13.61
CA GLN A 162 -6.83 9.51 -12.71
C GLN A 162 -7.33 8.45 -11.72
N LEU A 163 -8.59 8.55 -11.30
CA LEU A 163 -9.25 7.54 -10.46
C LEU A 163 -9.32 6.17 -11.14
N ASP A 164 -9.50 6.15 -12.47
CA ASP A 164 -9.55 4.91 -13.29
C ASP A 164 -8.27 4.06 -13.21
N ARG A 165 -7.15 4.64 -12.78
CA ARG A 165 -5.88 3.91 -12.56
C ARG A 165 -5.87 3.07 -11.28
N PHE A 166 -6.87 3.24 -10.42
CA PHE A 166 -7.05 2.41 -9.24
C PHE A 166 -8.05 1.29 -9.52
N LEU A 167 -7.65 0.06 -9.25
CA LEU A 167 -8.51 -1.11 -9.44
C LEU A 167 -9.72 -1.05 -8.49
N LEU A 168 -9.49 -0.62 -7.24
CA LEU A 168 -10.55 -0.50 -6.24
C LEU A 168 -10.51 0.88 -5.60
N TYR A 169 -11.70 1.46 -5.48
CA TYR A 169 -11.96 2.58 -4.59
C TYR A 169 -12.70 2.06 -3.35
N ILE A 170 -12.10 2.26 -2.19
CA ILE A 170 -12.51 1.66 -0.91
C ILE A 170 -12.89 2.77 0.05
N LYS A 171 -14.19 2.88 0.35
CA LYS A 171 -14.68 3.73 1.45
C LYS A 171 -14.61 2.95 2.76
N ILE A 172 -14.02 3.56 3.78
CA ILE A 172 -13.90 3.01 5.12
C ILE A 172 -14.74 3.86 6.06
N ASP A 173 -15.77 3.24 6.62
CA ASP A 173 -16.68 3.85 7.58
C ASP A 173 -16.07 3.87 8.99
N GLN A 174 -16.65 4.70 9.86
CA GLN A 174 -16.31 4.69 11.28
C GLN A 174 -16.75 3.36 11.91
N PRO A 175 -15.93 2.77 12.80
CA PRO A 175 -16.30 1.54 13.49
C PRO A 175 -17.52 1.78 14.38
N ASP A 176 -18.34 0.74 14.58
CA ASP A 176 -19.36 0.77 15.64
C ASP A 176 -18.71 0.79 17.04
N GLY A 177 -19.49 1.15 18.05
CA GLY A 177 -18.98 1.31 19.42
C GLY A 177 -18.42 0.03 20.04
N GLU A 178 -18.86 -1.15 19.61
CA GLU A 178 -18.31 -2.44 20.09
C GLU A 178 -16.94 -2.72 19.45
N THR A 179 -16.80 -2.39 18.17
CA THR A 179 -15.56 -2.46 17.41
C THR A 179 -14.54 -1.46 17.94
N GLU A 180 -14.95 -0.23 18.22
CA GLU A 180 -14.10 0.81 18.79
C GLU A 180 -13.54 0.38 20.16
N LYS A 181 -14.38 -0.20 21.04
CA LYS A 181 -13.92 -0.77 22.32
C LYS A 181 -12.84 -1.84 22.11
N LYS A 182 -13.03 -2.75 21.16
CA LYS A 182 -12.03 -3.80 20.85
C LYS A 182 -10.72 -3.19 20.36
N ILE A 183 -10.78 -2.17 19.50
CA ILE A 183 -9.60 -1.43 19.03
C ILE A 183 -8.86 -0.79 20.21
N LEU A 184 -9.58 -0.11 21.11
CA LEU A 184 -9.00 0.49 22.32
C LEU A 184 -8.33 -0.55 23.23
N SER A 185 -8.96 -1.71 23.43
CA SER A 185 -8.38 -2.81 24.19
C SER A 185 -7.09 -3.33 23.57
N LEU A 186 -7.05 -3.48 22.23
CA LEU A 186 -5.84 -3.94 21.53
C LEU A 186 -4.70 -2.93 21.59
N VAL A 187 -4.97 -1.65 21.36
CA VAL A 187 -3.92 -0.61 21.43
C VAL A 187 -3.32 -0.55 22.84
N ARG A 188 -4.17 -0.66 23.88
CA ARG A 188 -3.70 -0.75 25.27
C ARG A 188 -2.84 -1.99 25.51
N ALA A 189 -3.25 -3.15 25.00
CA ALA A 189 -2.47 -4.38 25.13
C ALA A 189 -1.13 -4.27 24.42
N GLU A 190 -1.07 -3.69 23.22
CA GLU A 190 0.18 -3.47 22.48
C GLU A 190 1.16 -2.54 23.24
N ASP A 191 0.66 -1.50 23.90
CA ASP A 191 1.51 -0.60 24.69
C ASP A 191 2.00 -1.26 25.99
N ILE A 192 1.21 -2.16 26.59
CA ILE A 192 1.63 -2.99 27.72
C ILE A 192 2.68 -4.03 27.26
N GLU A 193 2.44 -4.74 26.15
CA GLU A 193 3.36 -5.73 25.58
C GLU A 193 4.68 -5.12 25.07
N LYS A 194 4.70 -3.88 24.59
CA LYS A 194 5.97 -3.18 24.29
C LYS A 194 6.87 -3.05 25.54
N THR A 195 6.27 -3.10 26.73
CA THR A 195 6.98 -3.02 28.01
C THR A 195 7.49 -4.39 28.48
N GLU A 196 6.88 -5.49 28.00
CA GLU A 196 7.26 -6.86 28.31
C GLU A 196 7.62 -7.63 27.03
N LEU A 197 8.92 -7.85 26.78
CA LEU A 197 9.48 -8.61 25.65
C LEU A 197 8.86 -10.02 25.53
N THR A 198 7.68 -10.12 24.95
CA THR A 198 6.93 -11.35 24.77
C THR A 198 7.06 -11.79 23.32
N LYS A 199 7.49 -13.04 23.15
CA LYS A 199 7.62 -13.71 21.85
C LYS A 199 6.21 -13.91 21.28
N LYS A 200 5.78 -13.05 20.34
CA LYS A 200 4.60 -13.34 19.51
C LYS A 200 4.83 -14.63 18.72
N GLU A 201 3.81 -15.49 18.69
CA GLU A 201 3.76 -16.62 17.76
C GLU A 201 4.07 -16.10 16.36
N THR A 202 5.10 -16.66 15.75
CA THR A 202 5.65 -16.13 14.51
C THR A 202 4.76 -16.63 13.38
N TYR A 203 3.86 -15.78 12.89
CA TYR A 203 3.15 -16.03 11.64
C TYR A 203 4.17 -16.39 10.55
N GLN A 204 3.96 -17.53 9.88
CA GLN A 204 4.81 -17.93 8.78
C GLN A 204 4.53 -17.01 7.60
N LYS A 205 5.46 -16.10 7.35
CA LYS A 205 5.35 -15.12 6.27
C LYS A 205 5.24 -15.82 4.92
N ILE A 206 4.37 -15.30 4.06
CA ILE A 206 4.32 -15.70 2.66
C ILE A 206 5.42 -14.96 1.92
N THR A 207 6.04 -15.62 0.94
CA THR A 207 7.10 -15.01 0.13
C THR A 207 6.52 -14.27 -1.07
N ILE A 208 7.31 -13.34 -1.63
CA ILE A 208 6.94 -12.62 -2.85
C ILE A 208 6.70 -13.61 -4.02
N ASP A 209 7.49 -14.66 -4.13
CA ASP A 209 7.35 -15.65 -5.21
C ASP A 209 6.08 -16.49 -5.07
N GLU A 210 5.67 -16.81 -3.84
CA GLU A 210 4.37 -17.46 -3.58
C GLU A 210 3.21 -16.55 -3.94
N ILE A 211 3.29 -15.24 -3.65
CA ILE A 211 2.29 -14.27 -4.11
C ILE A 211 2.25 -14.21 -5.64
N LYS A 212 3.41 -14.17 -6.31
CA LYS A 212 3.48 -14.22 -7.79
C LYS A 212 2.86 -15.50 -8.34
N ALA A 213 3.09 -16.64 -7.69
CA ALA A 213 2.48 -17.91 -8.07
C ALA A 213 0.96 -17.89 -7.87
N ALA A 214 0.48 -17.34 -6.76
CA ALA A 214 -0.95 -17.18 -6.48
C ALA A 214 -1.64 -16.28 -7.52
N LYS A 215 -1.02 -15.16 -7.90
CA LYS A 215 -1.49 -14.29 -9.00
C LYS A 215 -1.68 -15.07 -10.31
N LYS A 216 -0.69 -15.90 -10.67
CA LYS A 216 -0.75 -16.75 -11.87
C LYS A 216 -1.85 -17.82 -11.78
N GLU A 217 -2.18 -18.33 -10.59
CA GLU A 217 -3.31 -19.25 -10.42
C GLU A 217 -4.65 -18.54 -10.58
N VAL A 218 -4.80 -17.31 -10.07
CA VAL A 218 -6.03 -16.50 -10.21
C VAL A 218 -6.37 -16.24 -11.68
N LEU A 219 -5.37 -15.95 -12.52
CA LEU A 219 -5.56 -15.74 -13.96
C LEU A 219 -6.02 -17.00 -14.72
N LYS A 220 -5.91 -18.19 -14.13
CA LYS A 220 -6.35 -19.46 -14.74
C LYS A 220 -7.79 -19.82 -14.38
N ILE A 221 -8.46 -19.03 -13.53
CA ILE A 221 -9.84 -19.28 -13.13
C ILE A 221 -10.73 -19.13 -14.36
N HIS A 222 -11.54 -20.15 -14.63
CA HIS A 222 -12.47 -20.15 -15.74
C HIS A 222 -13.56 -19.11 -15.53
N THR A 223 -13.75 -18.23 -16.52
CA THR A 223 -14.89 -17.33 -16.63
C THR A 223 -15.81 -17.87 -17.72
N SER A 224 -17.05 -18.21 -17.39
CA SER A 224 -18.05 -18.58 -18.40
C SER A 224 -18.34 -17.38 -19.29
N GLU A 225 -18.60 -17.62 -20.58
CA GLU A 225 -19.14 -16.58 -21.45
C GLU A 225 -20.51 -16.12 -20.91
N ALA A 226 -20.74 -14.80 -20.94
CA ALA A 226 -21.91 -14.14 -20.38
C ALA A 226 -23.16 -14.28 -21.27
#